data_AF-A0A3B9MGX7-F1
#
_entry.id   AF-A0A3B9MGX7-F1
#
_cell.length_a   1.000
_cell.length_b   1.000
_cell.length_c   1.000
_cell.angle_alpha   90.00
_cell.angle_beta   90.00
_cell.angle_gamma   90.00
#
_symmetry.space_group_name_H-M   'P 1'
#
loop_
_entity.id
_entity.type
_entity.pdbx_description
1 polymer ?
#
loop_
_entity_poly.entity_id
_entity_poly.type
_entity_poly.pdbx_seq_one_letter_code
_entity_poly.pdbx_strand_id
1 'polypeptide(L)'
;MEFDADKIPYIDSVWDAVHTFIRVPAGALIAASSVSDFNPTVQMVALLLGGGPALSSHGVKATLRAAANVSPEPATNWTLSILEDIFFMGAAALAELHPLGILAVILIFLLLLAWILPKEYVYFM
;
A
#
# COMPACT_ATOMS: atom_id res chain seq x y z
N MET A 1 12.78 -12.98 -4.43
CA MET A 1 13.15 -11.81 -5.26
C MET A 1 12.63 -10.51 -4.65
N GLU A 2 11.34 -10.34 -4.32
CA GLU A 2 10.84 -9.15 -3.57
C GLU A 2 11.69 -8.82 -2.33
N PHE A 3 11.76 -9.81 -1.43
CA PHE A 3 12.46 -9.72 -0.15
C PHE A 3 13.94 -9.33 -0.31
N ASP A 4 14.54 -9.68 -1.45
CA ASP A 4 15.94 -9.43 -1.75
C ASP A 4 16.13 -8.03 -2.35
N ALA A 5 15.22 -7.61 -3.25
CA ALA A 5 15.24 -6.30 -3.88
C ALA A 5 15.05 -5.17 -2.85
N ASP A 6 14.19 -5.39 -1.85
CA ASP A 6 13.88 -4.43 -0.79
C ASP A 6 15.07 -4.13 0.16
N LYS A 7 16.12 -4.93 0.10
CA LYS A 7 17.31 -4.79 0.97
C LYS A 7 18.43 -3.98 0.36
N ILE A 8 18.35 -3.67 -0.93
CA ILE A 8 19.42 -2.98 -1.67
C ILE A 8 18.92 -1.58 -2.04
N PRO A 9 19.57 -0.51 -1.53
CA PRO A 9 19.17 0.86 -1.83
C PRO A 9 19.05 1.11 -3.34
N TYR A 10 18.02 1.86 -3.73
CA TYR A 10 17.66 2.22 -5.11
C TYR A 10 17.16 1.05 -5.98
N ILE A 11 17.61 -0.19 -5.77
CA ILE A 11 17.02 -1.37 -6.44
C ILE A 11 15.56 -1.51 -6.00
N ASP A 12 15.31 -1.31 -4.71
CA ASP A 12 13.97 -1.30 -4.13
C ASP A 12 13.05 -0.24 -4.79
N SER A 13 13.58 0.95 -5.08
CA SER A 13 12.82 2.05 -5.67
C SER A 13 12.47 1.76 -7.12
N VAL A 14 13.40 1.21 -7.91
CA VAL A 14 13.13 0.76 -9.29
C VAL A 14 12.08 -0.36 -9.27
N TRP A 15 12.23 -1.27 -8.31
CA TRP A 15 11.33 -2.39 -8.14
C TRP A 15 9.91 -1.95 -7.77
N ASP A 16 9.76 -1.03 -6.82
CA ASP A 16 8.48 -0.43 -6.43
C ASP A 16 7.86 0.40 -7.58
N ALA A 17 8.68 1.08 -8.38
CA ALA A 17 8.22 1.82 -9.55
C ALA A 17 7.55 0.87 -10.57
N VAL A 18 8.19 -0.26 -10.88
CA VAL A 18 7.60 -1.29 -11.75
C VAL A 18 6.31 -1.85 -11.13
N HIS A 19 6.34 -2.17 -9.84
CA HIS A 19 5.20 -2.80 -9.16
C HIS A 19 4.01 -1.86 -8.94
N THR A 20 4.19 -0.54 -9.06
CA THR A 20 3.07 0.42 -9.09
C THR A 20 2.06 0.04 -10.18
N PHE A 21 2.54 -0.38 -11.35
CA PHE A 21 1.68 -0.73 -12.49
C PHE A 21 1.16 -2.17 -12.45
N ILE A 22 1.57 -2.95 -11.46
CA ILE A 22 1.15 -4.35 -11.31
C ILE A 22 0.23 -4.48 -10.11
N ARG A 23 0.68 -4.04 -8.93
CA ARG A 23 -0.02 -4.22 -7.66
C ARG A 23 -1.23 -3.34 -7.51
N VAL A 24 -1.12 -2.06 -7.89
CA VAL A 24 -2.24 -1.13 -7.74
C VAL A 24 -3.40 -1.53 -8.66
N PRO A 25 -3.18 -1.82 -9.96
CA PRO A 25 -4.25 -2.36 -10.81
C PRO A 25 -4.75 -3.72 -10.33
N ALA A 26 -3.87 -4.62 -9.88
CA ALA A 26 -4.31 -5.92 -9.36
C ALA A 26 -5.26 -5.77 -8.16
N GLY A 27 -4.94 -4.91 -7.19
CA GLY A 27 -5.82 -4.65 -6.04
C GLY A 27 -7.19 -4.09 -6.44
N ALA A 28 -7.20 -3.15 -7.40
CA ALA A 28 -8.43 -2.59 -7.96
C ALA A 28 -9.28 -3.66 -8.67
N LEU A 29 -8.66 -4.47 -9.51
CA LEU A 29 -9.33 -5.50 -10.31
C LEU A 29 -9.84 -6.66 -9.44
N ILE A 30 -9.10 -7.08 -8.43
CA ILE A 30 -9.53 -8.13 -7.49
C ILE A 30 -10.82 -7.67 -6.78
N ALA A 31 -10.85 -6.45 -6.24
CA ALA A 31 -12.04 -5.90 -5.58
C ALA A 31 -13.24 -5.75 -6.53
N ALA A 32 -13.02 -5.31 -7.77
CA ALA A 32 -14.09 -5.24 -8.77
C ALA A 32 -14.62 -6.65 -9.12
N SER A 33 -13.73 -7.62 -9.28
CA SER A 33 -14.08 -8.99 -9.67
C SER A 33 -14.87 -9.73 -8.59
N SER A 34 -14.68 -9.40 -7.30
CA SER A 34 -15.43 -10.02 -6.21
C SER A 34 -16.91 -9.64 -6.18
N VAL A 35 -17.30 -8.59 -6.93
CA VAL A 35 -18.70 -8.15 -7.10
C VAL A 35 -19.13 -8.16 -8.58
N SER A 36 -18.53 -9.04 -9.39
CA SER A 36 -18.75 -9.10 -10.85
C SER A 36 -20.19 -9.37 -11.28
N ASP A 37 -21.00 -10.01 -10.43
CA ASP A 37 -22.43 -10.25 -10.71
C ASP A 37 -23.33 -9.01 -10.50
N PHE A 38 -22.80 -7.96 -9.88
CA PHE A 38 -23.54 -6.72 -9.64
C PHE A 38 -23.49 -5.79 -10.86
N ASN A 39 -24.34 -4.75 -10.87
CA ASN A 39 -24.34 -3.77 -11.96
C ASN A 39 -22.99 -3.02 -12.07
N PRO A 40 -22.69 -2.42 -13.24
CA PRO A 40 -21.39 -1.75 -13.48
C PRO A 40 -21.06 -0.63 -12.48
N THR A 41 -22.06 0.04 -11.91
CA THR A 41 -21.85 1.09 -10.90
C THR A 41 -21.24 0.50 -9.63
N VAL A 42 -21.75 -0.63 -9.15
CA VAL A 42 -21.21 -1.32 -7.96
C VAL A 42 -19.80 -1.83 -8.22
N GLN A 43 -19.55 -2.40 -9.40
CA GLN A 43 -18.21 -2.85 -9.79
C GLN A 43 -17.20 -1.69 -9.83
N MET A 44 -17.59 -0.52 -10.35
CA MET A 44 -16.75 0.68 -10.34
C MET A 44 -16.45 1.17 -8.92
N VAL A 45 -17.44 1.17 -8.02
CA VAL A 45 -17.23 1.52 -6.62
C VAL A 45 -16.25 0.55 -5.97
N ALA A 46 -16.40 -0.76 -6.19
CA ALA A 46 -15.47 -1.76 -5.66
C ALA A 46 -14.06 -1.62 -6.24
N LEU A 47 -13.94 -1.30 -7.54
CA LEU A 47 -12.66 -0.99 -8.19
C LEU A 47 -11.94 0.16 -7.47
N LEU A 48 -12.66 1.25 -7.17
CA LEU A 48 -12.11 2.40 -6.46
C LEU A 48 -11.77 2.06 -5.00
N LEU A 49 -12.61 1.28 -4.32
CA LEU A 49 -12.36 0.85 -2.94
C LEU A 49 -11.21 -0.15 -2.81
N GLY A 50 -10.89 -0.92 -3.85
CA GLY A 50 -9.67 -1.74 -3.89
C GLY A 50 -8.44 -0.96 -4.35
N GLY A 51 -8.59 -0.16 -5.41
CA GLY A 51 -7.49 0.55 -6.05
C GLY A 51 -6.98 1.75 -5.25
N GLY A 52 -7.88 2.49 -4.59
CA GLY A 52 -7.52 3.66 -3.77
C GLY A 52 -6.58 3.28 -2.63
N PRO A 53 -6.97 2.39 -1.69
CA PRO A 53 -6.09 1.95 -0.62
C PRO A 53 -4.80 1.30 -1.13
N ALA A 54 -4.85 0.52 -2.21
CA ALA A 54 -3.65 -0.08 -2.82
C ALA A 54 -2.67 0.97 -3.35
N LEU A 55 -3.16 2.01 -4.04
CA LEU A 55 -2.34 3.12 -4.51
C LEU A 55 -1.73 3.88 -3.33
N SER A 56 -2.55 4.20 -2.33
CA SER A 56 -2.10 5.00 -1.20
C SER A 56 -1.08 4.27 -0.32
N SER A 57 -1.29 2.97 -0.02
CA SER A 57 -0.32 2.19 0.76
C SER A 57 0.99 1.99 0.01
N HIS A 58 0.93 1.73 -1.31
CA HIS A 58 2.12 1.64 -2.15
C HIS A 58 2.87 2.98 -2.22
N GLY A 59 2.15 4.10 -2.34
CA GLY A 59 2.73 5.44 -2.32
C GLY A 59 3.43 5.78 -0.99
N VAL A 60 2.84 5.37 0.14
CA VAL A 60 3.47 5.50 1.47
C VAL A 60 4.76 4.68 1.54
N LYS A 61 4.74 3.41 1.09
CA LYS A 61 5.95 2.57 1.01
C LYS A 61 7.04 3.25 0.19
N ALA A 62 6.73 3.61 -1.05
CA ALA A 62 7.69 4.24 -1.96
C ALA A 62 8.27 5.55 -1.40
N THR A 63 7.47 6.36 -0.71
CA THR A 63 7.92 7.60 -0.06
C THR A 63 8.87 7.32 1.10
N LEU A 64 8.55 6.32 1.94
CA LEU A 64 9.41 5.91 3.05
C LEU A 64 10.74 5.34 2.54
N ARG A 65 10.74 4.58 1.45
CA ARG A 65 11.95 4.08 0.80
C ARG A 65 12.80 5.19 0.21
N ALA A 66 12.19 6.17 -0.46
CA ALA A 66 12.91 7.34 -0.95
C ALA A 66 13.63 8.10 0.19
N ALA A 67 12.99 8.23 1.35
CA ALA A 67 13.61 8.81 2.53
C ALA A 67 14.71 7.92 3.13
N ALA A 68 14.47 6.60 3.23
CA ALA A 68 15.44 5.64 3.76
C ALA A 68 16.71 5.55 2.89
N ASN A 69 16.57 5.66 1.57
CA ASN A 69 17.66 5.62 0.60
C ASN A 69 18.59 6.85 0.63
N VAL A 70 18.31 7.86 1.47
CA VAL A 70 19.27 8.92 1.81
C VAL A 70 20.37 8.37 2.72
N SER A 71 20.10 7.30 3.48
CA SER A 71 21.09 6.61 4.29
C SER A 71 21.93 5.67 3.41
N PRO A 72 23.29 5.73 3.47
CA PRO A 72 24.15 4.83 2.71
C PRO A 72 24.23 3.42 3.30
N GLU A 73 23.69 3.20 4.51
CA GLU A 73 23.74 1.91 5.20
C GLU A 73 22.45 1.08 4.99
N PRO A 74 22.54 -0.26 5.00
CA PRO A 74 21.41 -1.12 4.63
C PRO A 74 20.37 -1.33 5.75
N ALA A 75 20.71 -1.13 7.02
CA ALA A 75 19.87 -1.45 8.17
C ALA A 75 18.54 -0.70 8.17
N THR A 76 18.47 0.54 7.66
CA THR A 76 17.20 1.27 7.55
C THR A 76 16.23 0.57 6.59
N ASN A 77 16.70 0.22 5.38
CA ASN A 77 15.89 -0.53 4.40
C ASN A 77 15.51 -1.92 4.90
N TRP A 78 16.45 -2.62 5.56
CA TRP A 78 16.19 -3.94 6.12
C TRP A 78 15.13 -3.88 7.22
N THR A 79 15.21 -2.88 8.10
CA THR A 79 14.24 -2.70 9.18
C THR A 79 12.85 -2.44 8.60
N LEU A 80 12.74 -1.53 7.62
CA LEU A 80 11.47 -1.26 6.94
C LEU A 80 10.91 -2.52 6.27
N SER A 81 11.73 -3.24 5.49
CA SER A 81 11.31 -4.48 4.81
C SER A 81 10.82 -5.56 5.80
N ILE A 82 11.51 -5.77 6.92
CA ILE A 82 11.07 -6.74 7.93
C ILE A 82 9.75 -6.32 8.59
N LEU A 83 9.58 -5.02 8.88
CA LEU A 83 8.33 -4.52 9.45
C LEU A 83 7.17 -4.65 8.47
N GLU A 84 7.40 -4.43 7.18
CA GLU A 84 6.42 -4.63 6.12
C GLU A 84 5.98 -6.10 6.04
N ASP A 85 6.92 -7.06 6.10
CA ASP A 85 6.61 -8.49 6.10
C ASP A 85 5.77 -8.90 7.32
N ILE A 86 6.14 -8.43 8.51
CA ILE A 86 5.39 -8.67 9.75
C ILE A 86 3.99 -8.09 9.63
N PHE A 87 3.88 -6.85 9.13
CA PHE A 87 2.60 -6.18 8.95
C PHE A 87 1.72 -6.92 7.93
N PHE A 88 2.27 -7.37 6.81
CA PHE A 88 1.56 -8.16 5.81
C PHE A 88 0.99 -9.45 6.41
N MET A 89 1.83 -10.22 7.12
CA MET A 89 1.40 -11.46 7.76
C MET A 89 0.31 -11.21 8.82
N GLY A 90 0.48 -10.17 9.64
CA GLY A 90 -0.50 -9.77 10.65
C GLY A 90 -1.82 -9.31 10.05
N ALA A 91 -1.78 -8.49 9.01
CA ALA A 91 -2.96 -8.01 8.30
C ALA A 91 -3.71 -9.15 7.59
N ALA A 92 -2.98 -10.09 6.97
CA ALA A 92 -3.56 -11.28 6.36
C ALA A 92 -4.25 -12.17 7.40
N ALA A 93 -3.60 -12.44 8.52
CA ALA A 93 -4.19 -13.21 9.62
C ALA A 93 -5.42 -12.50 10.21
N LEU A 94 -5.38 -11.18 10.37
CA LEU A 94 -6.51 -10.39 10.86
C LEU A 94 -7.67 -10.40 9.86
N ALA A 95 -7.38 -10.32 8.56
CA ALA A 95 -8.40 -10.37 7.53
C ALA A 95 -9.18 -11.69 7.54
N GLU A 96 -8.48 -12.80 7.74
CA GLU A 96 -9.09 -14.14 7.82
C GLU A 96 -9.87 -14.34 9.12
N LEU A 97 -9.27 -14.02 10.27
CA LEU A 97 -9.85 -14.33 11.58
C LEU A 97 -10.89 -13.31 12.05
N HIS A 98 -10.74 -12.04 11.65
CA HIS A 98 -11.56 -10.93 12.11
C HIS A 98 -11.87 -9.93 10.99
N PRO A 99 -12.80 -10.25 10.07
CA PRO A 99 -13.12 -9.40 8.91
C PRO A 99 -13.52 -7.96 9.26
N LEU A 100 -14.26 -7.75 10.36
CA LEU A 100 -14.60 -6.41 10.84
C LEU A 100 -13.39 -5.68 11.44
N GLY A 101 -12.43 -6.42 12.00
CA GLY A 101 -11.18 -5.88 12.54
C GLY A 101 -10.30 -5.30 11.44
N ILE A 102 -10.06 -6.06 10.36
CA ILE A 102 -9.28 -5.54 9.23
C ILE A 102 -9.99 -4.36 8.55
N LEU A 103 -11.32 -4.39 8.46
CA LEU A 103 -12.10 -3.27 7.92
C LEU A 103 -11.87 -1.99 8.74
N ALA A 104 -11.89 -2.09 10.08
CA ALA A 104 -11.60 -0.95 10.95
C ALA A 104 -10.17 -0.40 10.72
N VAL A 105 -9.18 -1.27 10.57
CA VAL A 105 -7.79 -0.86 10.27
C VAL A 105 -7.71 -0.11 8.94
N ILE A 106 -8.36 -0.61 7.89
CA ILE A 106 -8.40 0.04 6.57
C ILE A 106 -9.06 1.42 6.68
N LEU A 107 -10.19 1.53 7.39
CA LEU A 107 -10.88 2.81 7.58
C LEU A 107 -10.01 3.82 8.34
N ILE A 108 -9.33 3.39 9.40
CA ILE A 108 -8.40 4.26 10.15
C ILE A 108 -7.27 4.73 9.23
N PHE A 109 -6.67 3.83 8.44
CA PHE A 109 -5.61 4.18 7.49
C PHE A 109 -6.08 5.24 6.48
N LEU A 110 -7.27 5.05 5.90
CA LEU A 110 -7.84 6.02 4.96
C LEU A 110 -8.17 7.37 5.61
N LEU A 111 -8.67 7.38 6.84
CA LEU A 111 -8.91 8.61 7.59
C LEU A 111 -7.61 9.37 7.88
N LEU A 112 -6.55 8.66 8.26
CA LEU A 112 -5.23 9.26 8.48
C LEU A 112 -4.68 9.89 7.19
N LEU A 113 -4.81 9.20 6.05
CA LEU A 113 -4.40 9.75 4.75
C LEU A 113 -5.20 10.99 4.38
N ALA A 114 -6.53 10.93 4.50
CA ALA A 114 -7.41 12.07 4.23
C ALA A 114 -7.11 13.27 5.14
N TRP A 115 -6.56 13.03 6.33
CA TRP A 115 -6.16 14.08 7.28
C TRP A 115 -4.77 14.67 7.00
N ILE A 116 -3.83 13.87 6.50
CA ILE A 116 -2.43 14.29 6.26
C ILE A 116 -2.29 14.99 4.90
N LEU A 117 -2.85 14.40 3.83
CA LEU A 117 -2.66 14.89 2.46
C LEU A 117 -3.03 16.36 2.24
N PRO A 118 -4.14 16.91 2.79
CA PRO A 118 -4.49 18.31 2.59
C PRO A 118 -3.51 19.27 3.25
N LYS A 119 -2.86 18.86 4.34
CA LYS A 119 -1.92 19.72 5.07
C LYS A 119 -0.66 19.93 4.26
N GLU A 120 -0.13 18.86 3.68
CA GLU A 120 1.05 18.92 2.81
C GLU A 120 0.80 19.87 1.63
N TYR A 121 -0.37 19.78 0.99
CA TYR A 121 -0.74 20.63 -0.15
C TYR A 121 -0.75 22.14 0.16
N VAL A 122 -1.05 22.52 1.41
CA VAL A 122 -1.07 23.93 1.86
C VAL A 122 0.33 24.46 2.17
N TYR A 123 1.29 23.61 2.53
CA TYR A 123 2.67 24.05 2.84
C TYR A 123 3.57 24.21 1.61
N PHE A 124 3.18 23.68 0.45
CA PHE A 124 3.95 23.73 -0.81
C PHE A 124 3.46 24.79 -1.82
N MET A 125 2.50 25.64 -1.44
CA MET A 125 2.09 26.87 -2.18
C MET A 125 2.46 28.12 -1.40
#